data_AF-A0A9P8AEK5-F1
#
_entry.id   AF-A0A9P8AEK5-F1
#
_cell.length_a   1.000
_cell.length_b   1.000
_cell.length_c   1.000
_cell.angle_alpha   90.00
_cell.angle_beta   90.00
_cell.angle_gamma   90.00
#
_symmetry.space_group_name_H-M   'P 1'
#
loop_
_entity.id
_entity.type
_entity.pdbx_description
1 polymer ?
#
loop_
_entity_poly.entity_id
_entity_poly.type
_entity_poly.pdbx_seq_one_letter_code
_entity_poly.pdbx_strand_id
1 'polypeptide(L)'
;MSTTQAGIFSTLRPFGLPPAPILSLILTYGLNFVATPRQYYGPLLGKNNDDPASLLSRAEHEKGVVPPEKLVKITRAKGAAANLAENMPLYVVASLVSWLAGVKPEYQNAYHSVWFLCRVAYKWAYLQGNGTLRSIFFFSASVSTFVMLIHGGNLLATKY
;
A
#
# COMPACT_ATOMS: atom_id res chain seq x y z
N MET A 1 43.61 3.47 -0.04
CA MET A 1 42.37 3.05 0.66
C MET A 1 41.40 2.56 -0.39
N SER A 2 41.08 1.26 -0.37
CA SER A 2 40.17 0.63 -1.34
C SER A 2 38.75 1.13 -1.09
N THR A 3 38.18 1.86 -2.04
CA THR A 3 36.75 2.19 -2.06
C THR A 3 36.00 0.92 -2.44
N THR A 4 35.58 0.15 -1.43
CA THR A 4 34.65 -0.97 -1.63
C THR A 4 33.37 -0.38 -2.21
N GLN A 5 33.21 -0.46 -3.54
CA GLN A 5 31.96 -0.14 -4.22
C GLN A 5 30.91 -1.09 -3.65
N ALA A 6 30.08 -0.59 -2.74
CA ALA A 6 28.91 -1.28 -2.26
C ALA A 6 28.05 -1.60 -3.48
N GLY A 7 28.07 -2.86 -3.93
CA GLY A 7 27.28 -3.30 -5.07
C GLY A 7 25.80 -3.03 -4.81
N ILE A 8 25.02 -2.95 -5.90
CA ILE A 8 23.57 -2.64 -5.92
C ILE A 8 22.75 -3.56 -4.98
N PHE A 9 23.34 -4.71 -4.59
CA PHE A 9 22.76 -5.71 -3.69
C PHE A 9 23.49 -5.89 -2.34
N SER A 10 24.56 -5.15 -2.05
CA SER A 10 25.33 -5.31 -0.80
C SER A 10 24.67 -4.68 0.43
N THR A 11 23.51 -4.02 0.25
CA THR A 11 22.84 -3.25 1.28
C THR A 11 21.67 -4.01 1.88
N LEU A 12 21.95 -4.92 2.82
CA LEU A 12 21.11 -4.92 4.02
C LEU A 12 21.29 -3.52 4.61
N ARG A 13 20.26 -2.68 4.49
CA ARG A 13 20.26 -1.34 5.09
C ARG A 13 20.52 -1.49 6.60
N PRO A 14 20.96 -0.44 7.32
CA PRO A 14 20.94 -0.49 8.78
C PRO A 14 19.61 -1.10 9.23
N PHE A 15 19.68 -2.08 10.14
CA PHE A 15 18.56 -2.93 10.63
C PHE A 15 18.16 -4.16 9.79
N GLY A 16 18.92 -4.56 8.76
CA GLY A 16 18.65 -5.81 8.04
C GLY A 16 17.40 -5.77 7.14
N LEU A 17 16.87 -4.57 6.89
CA LEU A 17 15.71 -4.39 6.02
C LEU A 17 16.11 -4.57 4.54
N PRO A 18 15.21 -5.14 3.72
CA PRO A 18 15.48 -5.30 2.30
C PRO A 18 15.62 -3.92 1.62
N PRO A 19 16.26 -3.86 0.44
CA PRO A 19 16.30 -2.64 -0.37
C PRO A 19 14.92 -1.98 -0.50
N ALA A 20 14.85 -0.64 -0.46
CA ALA A 20 13.58 0.08 -0.47
C ALA A 20 12.59 -0.34 -1.57
N PRO A 21 13.00 -0.61 -2.83
CA PRO A 21 12.06 -1.10 -3.84
C PRO A 21 11.41 -2.43 -3.44
N ILE A 22 12.16 -3.34 -2.81
CA ILE A 22 11.65 -4.61 -2.29
C ILE A 22 10.72 -4.35 -1.10
N LEU A 23 11.08 -3.46 -0.19
CA LEU A 23 10.21 -3.05 0.92
C LEU A 23 8.89 -2.48 0.41
N SER A 24 8.91 -1.61 -0.61
CA SER A 24 7.70 -1.07 -1.24
C SER A 24 6.81 -2.18 -1.80
N LEU A 25 7.37 -3.17 -2.50
CA LEU A 25 6.61 -4.32 -3.00
C LEU A 25 5.97 -5.14 -1.87
N ILE A 26 6.74 -5.42 -0.81
CA ILE A 26 6.25 -6.15 0.37
C ILE A 26 5.11 -5.38 1.04
N LEU A 27 5.26 -4.08 1.27
CA LEU A 27 4.25 -3.25 1.91
C LEU A 27 2.97 -3.13 1.06
N THR A 28 3.11 -2.99 -0.26
CA THR A 28 1.99 -3.00 -1.20
C THR A 28 1.22 -4.32 -1.13
N TYR A 29 1.93 -5.44 -1.13
CA TYR A 29 1.29 -6.74 -1.02
C TYR A 29 0.66 -6.94 0.38
N GLY A 30 1.30 -6.45 1.43
CA GLY A 30 0.77 -6.43 2.80
C GLY A 30 -0.56 -5.69 2.93
N LEU A 31 -0.73 -4.54 2.27
CA LEU A 31 -2.00 -3.80 2.24
C LEU A 31 -3.15 -4.58 1.59
N ASN A 32 -2.82 -5.50 0.67
CA ASN A 32 -3.79 -6.38 0.03
C ASN A 32 -4.24 -7.53 0.93
N PHE A 33 -3.61 -7.79 2.07
CA PHE A 33 -4.10 -8.77 3.06
C PHE A 33 -5.04 -8.16 4.10
N VAL A 34 -4.92 -6.87 4.39
CA VAL A 34 -5.73 -6.19 5.40
C VAL A 34 -7.15 -5.99 4.86
N ALA A 35 -8.18 -6.49 5.53
CA ALA A 35 -9.58 -6.12 5.26
C ALA A 35 -10.02 -6.29 3.80
N THR A 36 -9.77 -7.47 3.22
CA THR A 36 -10.15 -7.79 1.84
C THR A 36 -11.66 -8.04 1.71
N PRO A 37 -12.25 -7.83 0.52
CA PRO A 37 -13.64 -8.21 0.27
C PRO A 37 -13.95 -9.66 0.70
N ARG A 38 -12.98 -10.56 0.49
CA ARG A 38 -13.02 -12.00 0.83
C ARG A 38 -13.34 -12.27 2.29
N GLN A 39 -12.90 -11.43 3.21
CA GLN A 39 -13.18 -11.61 4.64
C GLN A 39 -14.67 -11.42 4.99
N TYR A 40 -15.44 -10.75 4.14
CA TYR A 40 -16.85 -10.47 4.39
C TYR A 40 -17.80 -11.52 3.80
N TYR A 41 -17.46 -12.11 2.65
CA TYR A 41 -18.31 -13.11 1.98
C TYR A 41 -17.81 -14.56 2.14
N GLY A 42 -16.51 -14.78 2.38
CA GLY A 42 -15.90 -16.11 2.45
C GLY A 42 -16.64 -17.08 3.38
N PRO A 43 -16.90 -16.73 4.66
CA PRO A 43 -17.61 -17.60 5.59
C PRO A 43 -19.07 -17.91 5.22
N LEU A 44 -19.67 -17.19 4.27
CA LEU A 44 -21.09 -17.31 3.92
C LEU A 44 -21.34 -18.12 2.65
N LEU A 45 -20.36 -18.19 1.75
CA LEU A 45 -20.58 -18.66 0.38
C LEU A 45 -19.80 -19.94 0.01
N GLY A 46 -18.91 -20.43 0.88
CA GLY A 46 -18.16 -21.67 0.64
C GLY A 46 -16.81 -21.69 1.34
N LYS A 47 -15.97 -22.67 1.02
CA LYS A 47 -14.57 -22.65 1.48
C LYS A 47 -13.86 -21.45 0.87
N ASN A 48 -13.07 -20.76 1.70
CA ASN A 48 -12.16 -19.74 1.21
C ASN A 48 -11.26 -20.39 0.17
N ASN A 49 -11.27 -19.87 -1.07
CA ASN A 49 -10.28 -20.09 -2.13
C ASN A 49 -10.63 -21.04 -3.30
N ASP A 50 -11.84 -21.60 -3.38
CA ASP A 50 -12.22 -22.47 -4.52
C ASP A 50 -12.51 -21.67 -5.81
N ASP A 51 -13.30 -20.58 -5.72
CA ASP A 51 -13.51 -19.61 -6.82
C ASP A 51 -13.87 -18.22 -6.26
N PRO A 52 -12.87 -17.39 -5.92
CA PRO A 52 -13.12 -16.12 -5.25
C PRO A 52 -13.85 -15.09 -6.11
N ALA A 53 -13.77 -15.18 -7.44
CA ALA A 53 -14.40 -14.24 -8.36
C ALA A 53 -15.90 -14.55 -8.49
N SER A 54 -16.25 -15.81 -8.70
CA SER A 54 -17.65 -16.25 -8.73
C SER A 54 -18.34 -16.03 -7.39
N LEU A 55 -17.68 -16.33 -6.27
CA LEU A 55 -18.24 -16.10 -4.94
C LEU A 55 -18.48 -14.60 -4.66
N LEU A 56 -17.62 -13.72 -5.16
CA LEU A 56 -17.83 -12.27 -5.05
C LEU A 56 -19.00 -11.79 -5.92
N SER A 57 -19.13 -12.31 -7.14
CA SER A 57 -20.27 -12.04 -8.03
C SER A 57 -21.58 -12.49 -7.39
N ARG A 58 -21.61 -13.71 -6.83
CA ARG A 58 -22.77 -14.23 -6.09
C ARG A 58 -23.11 -13.39 -4.88
N ALA A 59 -22.11 -12.97 -4.10
CA ALA A 59 -22.32 -12.06 -2.98
C ALA A 59 -23.05 -10.78 -3.43
N GLU A 60 -22.71 -10.22 -4.59
CA GLU A 60 -23.25 -8.95 -5.06
C GLU A 60 -24.62 -9.06 -5.74
N HIS A 61 -24.89 -10.17 -6.41
CA HIS A 61 -26.08 -10.32 -7.25
C HIS A 61 -27.17 -11.24 -6.65
N GLU A 62 -26.80 -12.18 -5.77
CA GLU A 62 -27.72 -13.14 -5.19
C GLU A 62 -28.42 -12.52 -3.95
N LYS A 63 -29.66 -12.07 -4.13
CA LYS A 63 -30.44 -11.44 -3.05
C LYS A 63 -30.61 -12.39 -1.87
N GLY A 64 -30.32 -11.89 -0.66
CA GLY A 64 -30.55 -12.62 0.60
C GLY A 64 -29.40 -13.52 1.05
N VAL A 65 -28.36 -13.71 0.24
CA VAL A 65 -27.24 -14.60 0.60
C VAL A 65 -26.22 -13.93 1.50
N VAL A 66 -25.99 -12.63 1.30
CA VAL A 66 -25.11 -11.82 2.15
C VAL A 66 -25.93 -10.71 2.83
N PRO A 67 -25.84 -10.56 4.17
CA PRO A 67 -26.50 -9.48 4.88
C PRO A 67 -26.13 -8.10 4.30
N PRO A 68 -27.08 -7.14 4.24
CA PRO A 68 -26.84 -5.81 3.67
C PRO A 68 -25.61 -5.08 4.23
N GLU A 69 -25.35 -5.22 5.53
CA GLU A 69 -24.18 -4.62 6.18
C GLU A 69 -22.85 -5.14 5.62
N LYS A 70 -22.80 -6.44 5.27
CA LYS A 70 -21.61 -7.05 4.68
C LYS A 70 -21.45 -6.65 3.22
N LEU A 71 -22.54 -6.47 2.48
CA LEU A 71 -22.51 -5.92 1.12
C LEU A 71 -21.88 -4.52 1.11
N VAL A 72 -22.28 -3.65 2.03
CA VAL A 72 -21.69 -2.31 2.18
C VAL A 72 -20.19 -2.40 2.43
N LYS A 73 -19.73 -3.33 3.28
CA LYS A 73 -18.29 -3.53 3.52
C LYS A 73 -17.55 -4.07 2.31
N ILE A 74 -18.15 -4.96 1.51
CA ILE A 74 -17.58 -5.46 0.25
C ILE A 74 -17.37 -4.32 -0.74
N THR A 75 -18.41 -3.50 -0.97
CA THR A 75 -18.33 -2.34 -1.87
C THR A 75 -17.27 -1.34 -1.40
N ARG A 76 -17.22 -1.08 -0.10
CA ARG A 76 -16.21 -0.19 0.51
C ARG A 76 -14.80 -0.75 0.36
N ALA A 77 -14.60 -2.05 0.59
CA ALA A 77 -13.31 -2.72 0.42
C ALA A 77 -12.84 -2.67 -1.05
N LYS A 78 -13.75 -2.87 -2.01
CA LYS A 78 -13.46 -2.70 -3.45
C LYS A 78 -13.02 -1.28 -3.77
N GLY A 79 -13.75 -0.28 -3.28
CA GLY A 79 -13.38 1.13 -3.47
C GLY A 79 -12.00 1.47 -2.89
N ALA A 80 -11.69 0.98 -1.69
CA ALA A 80 -10.37 1.18 -1.09
C ALA A 80 -9.25 0.48 -1.88
N ALA A 81 -9.51 -0.69 -2.46
CA ALA A 81 -8.55 -1.42 -3.30
C ALA A 81 -8.29 -0.71 -4.64
N ALA A 82 -9.35 -0.21 -5.31
CA ALA A 82 -9.22 0.58 -6.53
C ALA A 82 -8.40 1.87 -6.28
N ASN A 83 -8.69 2.58 -5.18
CA ASN A 83 -7.90 3.74 -4.78
C ASN A 83 -6.42 3.39 -4.55
N LEU A 84 -6.12 2.21 -3.98
CA LEU A 84 -4.74 1.76 -3.85
C LEU A 84 -4.09 1.56 -5.22
N ALA A 85 -4.75 0.84 -6.13
CA ALA A 85 -4.25 0.60 -7.48
C ALA A 85 -3.91 1.90 -8.23
N GLU A 86 -4.74 2.94 -8.09
CA GLU A 86 -4.52 4.25 -8.71
C GLU A 86 -3.32 5.01 -8.12
N ASN A 87 -3.08 4.91 -6.81
CA ASN A 87 -2.02 5.65 -6.12
C ASN A 87 -0.68 4.91 -6.09
N MET A 88 -0.70 3.60 -6.37
CA MET A 88 0.47 2.73 -6.35
C MET A 88 1.59 3.17 -7.32
N PRO A 89 1.32 3.50 -8.59
CA PRO A 89 2.37 3.89 -9.53
C PRO A 89 3.23 5.06 -9.04
N LEU A 90 2.61 6.11 -8.51
CA LEU A 90 3.32 7.29 -8.00
C LEU A 90 4.20 6.94 -6.80
N TYR A 91 3.70 6.11 -5.87
CA TYR A 91 4.47 5.65 -4.72
C TYR A 91 5.69 4.82 -5.14
N VAL A 92 5.54 3.93 -6.12
CA VAL A 92 6.67 3.13 -6.66
C VAL A 92 7.69 4.04 -7.33
N VAL A 93 7.26 4.99 -8.16
CA VAL A 93 8.15 5.96 -8.80
C VAL A 93 8.91 6.78 -7.76
N ALA A 94 8.23 7.32 -6.75
CA ALA A 94 8.86 8.06 -5.66
C ALA A 94 9.90 7.20 -4.92
N SER A 95 9.58 5.92 -4.65
CA SER A 95 10.49 4.97 -3.99
C SER A 95 11.75 4.73 -4.81
N LEU A 96 11.60 4.52 -6.13
CA LEU A 96 12.70 4.27 -7.05
C LEU A 96 13.58 5.52 -7.21
N VAL A 97 12.99 6.69 -7.38
CA VAL A 97 13.72 7.96 -7.51
C VAL A 97 14.55 8.22 -6.24
N SER A 98 13.95 8.11 -5.05
CA SER A 98 14.69 8.28 -3.79
C SER A 98 15.80 7.25 -3.62
N TRP A 99 15.59 6.01 -4.05
CA TRP A 99 16.61 4.97 -3.99
C TRP A 99 17.78 5.25 -4.94
N LEU A 100 17.52 5.55 -6.22
CA LEU A 100 18.54 5.85 -7.23
C LEU A 100 19.33 7.13 -6.92
N ALA A 101 18.66 8.12 -6.33
CA ALA A 101 19.28 9.36 -5.88
C ALA A 101 20.18 9.18 -4.64
N GLY A 102 20.10 8.03 -3.95
CA GLY A 102 20.89 7.77 -2.76
C GLY A 102 20.36 8.46 -1.50
N VAL A 103 19.05 8.72 -1.39
CA VAL A 103 18.43 9.19 -0.13
C VAL A 103 18.81 8.24 1.00
N LYS A 104 19.19 8.76 2.18
CA LYS A 104 19.63 7.91 3.28
C LYS A 104 18.54 6.88 3.68
N PRO A 105 18.92 5.64 4.01
CA PRO A 105 17.98 4.56 4.37
C PRO A 105 16.94 4.95 5.42
N GLU A 106 17.31 5.72 6.43
CA GLU A 106 16.46 6.12 7.55
C GLU A 106 15.28 6.96 7.07
N TYR A 107 15.52 7.91 6.17
CA TYR A 107 14.45 8.74 5.60
C TYR A 107 13.51 7.92 4.71
N GLN A 108 14.06 7.03 3.88
CA GLN A 108 13.23 6.16 3.06
C GLN A 108 12.34 5.27 3.93
N ASN A 109 12.90 4.63 4.97
CA ASN A 109 12.14 3.81 5.90
C ASN A 109 11.03 4.60 6.59
N ALA A 110 11.29 5.85 6.99
CA ALA A 110 10.29 6.73 7.56
C ALA A 110 9.15 7.01 6.55
N TYR A 111 9.46 7.38 5.31
CA TYR A 111 8.45 7.61 4.27
C TYR A 111 7.61 6.38 3.99
N HIS A 112 8.23 5.21 3.83
CA HIS A 112 7.52 3.94 3.62
C HIS A 112 6.60 3.59 4.80
N SER A 113 7.08 3.79 6.03
CA SER A 113 6.31 3.49 7.24
C SER A 113 5.10 4.42 7.38
N VAL A 114 5.30 5.74 7.22
CA VAL A 114 4.22 6.73 7.26
C VAL A 114 3.19 6.42 6.18
N TRP A 115 3.64 6.18 4.95
CA TRP A 115 2.76 5.81 3.86
C TRP A 115 1.96 4.55 4.19
N PHE A 116 2.62 3.46 4.57
CA PHE A 116 1.97 2.18 4.84
C PHE A 116 0.95 2.29 5.98
N LEU A 117 1.32 2.88 7.11
CA LEU A 117 0.42 3.05 8.26
C LEU A 117 -0.78 3.91 7.89
N CYS A 118 -0.57 5.00 7.15
CA CYS A 118 -1.66 5.83 6.65
C CYS A 118 -2.57 5.08 5.68
N ARG A 119 -2.03 4.22 4.79
CA ARG A 119 -2.85 3.41 3.87
C ARG A 119 -3.65 2.32 4.59
N VAL A 120 -3.09 1.70 5.64
CA VAL A 120 -3.81 0.78 6.52
C VAL A 120 -4.95 1.51 7.23
N ALA A 121 -4.66 2.66 7.85
CA ALA A 121 -5.64 3.47 8.57
C ALA A 121 -6.71 4.04 7.63
N TYR A 122 -6.34 4.45 6.41
CA TYR A 122 -7.25 4.86 5.35
C TYR A 122 -8.25 3.75 5.02
N LYS A 123 -7.74 2.53 4.77
CA LYS A 123 -8.60 1.38 4.43
C LYS A 123 -9.56 1.06 5.58
N TRP A 124 -9.08 1.09 6.81
CA TRP A 124 -9.93 0.93 7.99
C TRP A 124 -11.02 2.00 8.08
N ALA A 125 -10.66 3.29 7.95
CA ALA A 125 -11.63 4.40 7.97
C ALA A 125 -12.66 4.30 6.83
N TYR A 126 -12.22 3.87 5.65
CA TYR A 126 -13.08 3.63 4.49
C TYR A 126 -14.15 2.58 4.80
N LEU A 127 -13.77 1.49 5.47
CA LEU A 127 -14.69 0.40 5.84
C LEU A 127 -15.69 0.83 6.90
N GLN A 128 -15.27 1.65 7.86
CA GLN A 128 -16.17 2.25 8.85
C GLN A 128 -17.08 3.32 8.26
N GLY A 129 -16.81 3.81 7.04
CA GLY A 129 -17.57 4.90 6.42
C GLY A 129 -17.27 6.27 7.03
N ASN A 130 -16.13 6.41 7.71
CA ASN A 130 -15.71 7.69 8.27
C ASN A 130 -14.98 8.53 7.19
N GLY A 131 -15.73 9.42 6.54
CA GLY A 131 -15.22 10.26 5.46
C GLY A 131 -14.07 11.19 5.88
N THR A 132 -14.14 11.76 7.08
CA THR A 132 -13.13 12.69 7.59
C THR A 132 -11.80 11.99 7.83
N LEU A 133 -11.80 10.87 8.57
CA LEU A 133 -10.59 10.08 8.82
C LEU A 133 -10.00 9.54 7.51
N ARG A 134 -10.86 9.10 6.59
CA ARG A 134 -10.44 8.67 5.26
C ARG A 134 -9.65 9.78 4.55
N SER A 135 -10.16 11.01 4.53
CA SER A 135 -9.46 12.13 3.88
C SER A 135 -8.14 12.46 4.58
N ILE A 136 -8.10 12.50 5.91
CA ILE A 136 -6.87 12.78 6.67
C ILE A 136 -5.78 11.76 6.32
N PHE A 137 -6.08 10.47 6.45
CA PHE A 137 -5.09 9.42 6.17
C PHE A 137 -4.70 9.37 4.69
N PHE A 138 -5.62 9.67 3.78
CA PHE A 138 -5.30 9.81 2.36
C PHE A 138 -4.26 10.90 2.13
N PHE A 139 -4.53 12.11 2.60
CA PHE A 139 -3.63 13.25 2.41
C PHE A 139 -2.28 13.02 3.10
N SER A 140 -2.24 12.43 4.30
CA SER A 140 -0.98 12.09 4.97
C SER A 140 -0.14 11.10 4.15
N ALA A 141 -0.74 10.06 3.58
CA ALA A 141 -0.04 9.12 2.70
C ALA A 141 0.47 9.83 1.42
N SER A 142 -0.36 10.68 0.81
CA SER A 142 0.01 11.44 -0.39
C SER A 142 1.16 12.41 -0.13
N VAL A 143 1.11 13.16 0.98
CA VAL A 143 2.20 14.06 1.40
C VAL A 143 3.49 13.28 1.59
N SER A 144 3.47 12.14 2.29
CA SER A 144 4.66 11.29 2.42
C SER A 144 5.23 10.86 1.07
N THR A 145 4.37 10.55 0.10
CA THR A 145 4.78 10.18 -1.26
C THR A 145 5.44 11.35 -1.99
N PHE A 146 4.83 12.53 -1.93
CA PHE A 146 5.37 13.73 -2.58
C PHE A 146 6.69 14.18 -1.94
N VAL A 147 6.78 14.16 -0.61
CA VAL A 147 8.03 14.50 0.11
C VAL A 147 9.15 13.54 -0.27
N MET A 148 8.86 12.24 -0.34
CA MET A 148 9.82 11.23 -0.81
C MET A 148 10.30 11.53 -2.23
N LEU A 149 9.36 11.79 -3.16
CA LEU A 149 9.65 12.10 -4.55
C LEU A 149 10.50 13.38 -4.69
N ILE A 150 10.14 14.46 -3.99
CA ILE A 150 10.86 15.74 -4.03
C ILE A 150 12.26 15.59 -3.44
N HIS A 151 12.39 14.92 -2.29
CA HIS A 151 13.70 14.67 -1.68
C HIS A 151 14.61 13.85 -2.62
N GLY A 152 14.07 12.79 -3.22
CA GLY A 152 14.81 12.00 -4.22
C GLY A 152 15.16 12.81 -5.46
N GLY A 153 14.20 13.56 -6.01
CA GLY A 153 14.38 14.38 -7.21
C GLY A 153 15.43 15.47 -7.03
N ASN A 154 15.42 16.17 -5.89
CA ASN A 154 16.40 17.20 -5.57
C ASN A 154 17.82 16.62 -5.48
N LEU A 155 17.99 15.46 -4.80
CA LEU A 155 19.30 14.80 -4.74
C LEU A 155 19.76 14.32 -6.12
N LEU A 156 18.85 13.78 -6.93
CA LEU A 156 19.18 13.34 -8.28
C LEU A 156 19.62 14.51 -9.17
N ALA A 157 18.95 15.66 -9.06
CA ALA A 157 19.28 16.89 -9.78
C ALA A 157 20.61 17.51 -9.35
N THR A 158 21.09 17.24 -8.14
CA THR A 158 22.44 17.68 -7.72
C THR A 158 23.55 16.76 -8.21
N LYS A 159 23.21 15.53 -8.65
CA LYS A 159 24.16 14.49 -9.06
C LYS A 159 24.51 14.54 -10.54
N TYR A 160 23.63 15.14 -11.35
CA TYR A 160 23.73 15.26 -12.81
C TYR A 160 23.50 16.72 -13.22
#